data_AF-A0A6N0DZR3-F1
#
_entry.id   AF-A0A6N0DZR3-F1
#
_cell.length_a   1.000
_cell.length_b   1.000
_cell.length_c   1.000
_cell.angle_alpha   90.00
_cell.angle_beta   90.00
_cell.angle_gamma   90.00
#
_symmetry.space_group_name_H-M   'P 1'
#
loop_
_entity.id
_entity.type
_entity.pdbx_description
1 polymer ?
#
loop_
_entity_poly.entity_id
_entity_poly.type
_entity_poly.pdbx_seq_one_letter_code
_entity_poly.pdbx_strand_id
1 'polypeptide(L)'
;MSVSTGMVTLCYLAIAGAGFGLWLTDPVINKFYLILAGALALLFLLSSLYTNKFDTAFVYRLYLIPIFVLLGWSSRANIAGIVSKLLLVILGVAIFELAFTDQYIAFCDPLSYYTSTRSWTNTGEGTNAEANLYLGAYRIGGTLFGASHRAGSIFIEPLSLGYFATIAVIFTLSDASLPAAKKVLPILICLLLGILADTRLSVALSTALVLGYPLLRRIPLGAVSVLPIPLFVLGALVYANAGLIGGDLGGRLAWTYGDLAATGPAQLFLGGIDATNLGDAGLVNLITHVGLIGCFIFFQLASGAALRAPATSFLCAAVMVYLFMGSLFGGAMLSLKTGAILGFGIGVLARQGVSAVTAAMEVAAAESRKQDEQ
;
A
#
# COMPACT_ATOMS: atom_id res chain seq x y z
N MET A 1 18.89 0.96 23.29
CA MET A 1 19.76 0.12 22.43
C MET A 1 19.62 0.62 21.00
N SER A 2 20.69 1.14 20.39
CA SER A 2 20.65 1.58 19.00
C SER A 2 20.56 0.37 18.08
N VAL A 3 19.43 0.19 17.42
CA VAL A 3 19.26 -0.85 16.40
C VAL A 3 20.17 -0.48 15.23
N SER A 4 21.16 -1.32 14.90
CA SER A 4 22.04 -1.03 13.77
C SER A 4 21.31 -1.27 12.45
N THR A 5 21.56 -0.43 11.45
CA THR A 5 21.03 -0.60 10.08
C THR A 5 21.35 -1.99 9.53
N GLY A 6 22.50 -2.56 9.91
CA GLY A 6 22.90 -3.92 9.52
C GLY A 6 22.01 -5.03 10.10
N MET A 7 21.59 -4.93 11.37
CA MET A 7 20.66 -5.88 11.98
C MET A 7 19.29 -5.85 11.29
N VAL A 8 18.81 -4.65 10.98
CA VAL A 8 17.55 -4.44 10.27
C VAL A 8 17.61 -5.10 8.89
N THR A 9 18.68 -4.86 8.13
CA THR A 9 18.92 -5.50 6.83
C THR A 9 19.01 -7.02 6.91
N LEU A 10 19.65 -7.57 7.95
CA LEU A 10 19.73 -9.02 8.17
C LEU A 10 18.35 -9.65 8.45
N CYS A 11 17.56 -9.04 9.33
CA CYS A 11 16.18 -9.48 9.56
C CYS A 11 15.35 -9.43 8.26
N TYR A 12 15.57 -8.43 7.41
CA TYR A 12 14.91 -8.33 6.11
C TYR A 12 15.32 -9.44 5.15
N LEU A 13 16.61 -9.72 5.02
CA LEU A 13 17.09 -10.82 4.19
C LEU A 13 16.59 -12.17 4.69
N ALA A 14 16.44 -12.34 6.00
CA ALA A 14 15.87 -13.54 6.59
C ALA A 14 14.37 -13.70 6.26
N ILE A 15 13.57 -12.63 6.38
CA ILE A 15 12.13 -12.67 6.04
C ILE A 15 11.95 -12.89 4.53
N ALA A 16 12.71 -12.16 3.70
CA ALA A 16 12.68 -12.31 2.25
C ALA A 16 13.12 -13.72 1.82
N GLY A 17 14.21 -14.22 2.41
CA GLY A 17 14.73 -15.57 2.16
C GLY A 17 13.76 -16.66 2.62
N ALA A 18 13.09 -16.49 3.77
CA ALA A 18 12.07 -17.44 4.24
C ALA A 18 10.82 -17.42 3.34
N GLY A 19 10.35 -16.24 2.93
CA GLY A 19 9.25 -16.12 1.97
C GLY A 19 9.59 -16.75 0.62
N PHE A 20 10.83 -16.56 0.14
CA PHE A 20 11.34 -17.17 -1.08
C PHE A 20 11.55 -18.69 -0.94
N GLY A 21 12.00 -19.17 0.22
CA GLY A 21 12.16 -20.59 0.50
C GLY A 21 10.83 -21.34 0.54
N LEU A 22 9.82 -20.77 1.22
CA LEU A 22 8.44 -21.29 1.19
C LEU A 22 7.87 -21.26 -0.23
N TRP A 23 8.24 -20.27 -1.03
CA TRP A 23 7.85 -20.15 -2.43
C TRP A 23 8.41 -21.28 -3.33
N LEU A 24 9.69 -21.65 -3.18
CA LEU A 24 10.30 -22.76 -3.95
C LEU A 24 9.58 -24.10 -3.75
N THR A 25 8.85 -24.24 -2.64
CA THR A 25 8.15 -25.47 -2.29
C THR A 25 6.70 -25.55 -2.79
N ASP A 26 6.11 -24.44 -3.29
CA ASP A 26 4.71 -24.42 -3.74
C ASP A 26 4.62 -24.42 -5.29
N PRO A 27 4.23 -25.54 -5.93
CA PRO A 27 4.22 -25.69 -7.39
C PRO A 27 3.10 -24.89 -8.09
N VAL A 28 2.24 -24.20 -7.34
CA VAL A 28 0.98 -23.63 -7.86
C VAL A 28 1.12 -22.16 -8.31
N ILE A 29 2.27 -21.52 -8.07
CA ILE A 29 2.43 -20.08 -8.37
C ILE A 29 2.74 -19.85 -9.85
N ASN A 30 2.04 -18.86 -10.42
CA ASN A 30 2.08 -18.51 -11.83
C ASN A 30 3.49 -18.07 -12.28
N LYS A 31 4.10 -18.79 -13.22
CA LYS A 31 5.41 -18.47 -13.83
C LYS A 31 5.50 -17.03 -14.32
N PHE A 32 4.36 -16.45 -14.75
CA PHE A 32 4.29 -15.06 -15.18
C PHE A 32 4.65 -14.06 -14.06
N TYR A 33 4.22 -14.32 -12.82
CA TYR A 33 4.55 -13.48 -11.67
C TYR A 33 6.07 -13.44 -11.43
N LEU A 34 6.75 -14.57 -11.63
CA LEU A 34 8.20 -14.68 -11.46
C LEU A 34 8.98 -13.98 -12.57
N ILE A 35 8.52 -14.12 -13.80
CA ILE A 35 9.10 -13.42 -14.94
C ILE A 35 9.02 -11.91 -14.69
N LEU A 36 7.88 -11.41 -14.22
CA LEU A 36 7.73 -10.00 -13.86
C LEU A 36 8.60 -9.59 -12.67
N ALA A 37 8.70 -10.41 -11.62
CA ALA A 37 9.58 -10.15 -10.49
C ALA A 37 11.07 -10.11 -10.89
N GLY A 38 11.49 -11.01 -11.78
CA GLY A 38 12.85 -11.03 -12.35
C GLY A 38 13.10 -9.86 -13.30
N ALA A 39 12.12 -9.49 -14.12
CA ALA A 39 12.19 -8.31 -14.97
C ALA A 39 12.32 -7.03 -14.14
N LEU A 40 11.61 -6.93 -13.02
CA LEU A 40 11.73 -5.82 -12.08
C LEU A 40 13.14 -5.75 -11.47
N ALA A 41 13.74 -6.89 -11.13
CA ALA A 41 15.10 -6.96 -10.60
C ALA A 41 16.11 -6.50 -11.64
N LEU A 42 15.94 -6.94 -12.89
CA LEU A 42 16.78 -6.54 -14.00
C LEU A 42 16.69 -5.02 -14.24
N LEU A 43 15.48 -4.45 -14.23
CA LEU A 43 15.29 -3.00 -14.40
C LEU A 43 15.91 -2.19 -13.25
N PHE A 44 15.79 -2.68 -12.01
CA PHE A 44 16.48 -2.08 -10.87
C PHE A 44 18.01 -2.10 -11.05
N LEU A 45 18.57 -3.23 -11.48
CA LEU A 45 20.00 -3.37 -11.74
C LEU A 45 20.47 -2.44 -12.86
N LEU A 46 19.73 -2.37 -13.97
CA LEU A 46 20.01 -1.46 -15.08
C LEU A 46 19.97 0.00 -14.64
N SER A 47 18.97 0.38 -13.83
CA SER A 47 18.86 1.74 -13.28
C SER A 47 20.02 2.05 -12.32
N SER A 48 20.39 1.10 -11.47
CA SER A 48 21.52 1.24 -10.54
C SER A 48 22.85 1.40 -11.26
N LEU A 49 23.06 0.66 -12.36
CA LEU A 49 24.23 0.78 -13.22
C LEU A 49 24.25 2.12 -13.97
N TYR A 50 23.10 2.57 -14.48
CA TYR A 50 22.98 3.86 -15.16
C TYR A 50 23.27 5.04 -14.24
N THR A 51 22.79 4.97 -12.99
CA THR A 51 22.94 6.03 -11.99
C THR A 51 24.21 5.93 -11.15
N ASN A 52 24.95 4.82 -11.24
CA ASN A 52 26.05 4.44 -10.34
C ASN A 52 25.66 4.49 -8.85
N LYS A 53 24.39 4.22 -8.53
CA LYS A 53 23.85 4.23 -7.16
C LYS A 53 23.11 2.93 -6.91
N PHE A 54 23.53 2.18 -5.89
CA PHE A 54 22.87 0.95 -5.48
C PHE A 54 22.20 1.13 -4.12
N ASP A 55 20.90 1.45 -4.11
CA ASP A 55 20.12 1.61 -2.88
C ASP A 55 19.53 0.27 -2.42
N THR A 56 20.22 -0.38 -1.49
CA THR A 56 19.77 -1.63 -0.85
C THR A 56 18.47 -1.47 -0.07
N ALA A 57 18.20 -0.30 0.51
CA ALA A 57 16.98 -0.07 1.27
C ALA A 57 15.76 0.04 0.35
N PHE A 58 15.96 0.54 -0.86
CA PHE A 58 14.92 0.58 -1.88
C PHE A 58 14.53 -0.82 -2.37
N VAL A 59 15.50 -1.73 -2.57
CA VAL A 59 15.22 -3.13 -2.95
C VAL A 59 14.22 -3.78 -1.99
N TYR A 60 14.40 -3.55 -0.69
CA TYR A 60 13.47 -4.03 0.33
C TYR A 60 12.05 -3.48 0.10
N ARG A 61 11.90 -2.16 -0.05
CA ARG A 61 10.58 -1.53 -0.26
C ARG A 61 9.91 -2.01 -1.55
N LEU A 62 10.71 -2.27 -2.58
CA LEU A 62 10.26 -2.75 -3.89
C LEU A 62 9.69 -4.16 -3.82
N TYR A 63 10.33 -5.06 -3.07
CA TYR A 63 9.92 -6.48 -2.98
C TYR A 63 9.07 -6.81 -1.76
N LEU A 64 8.89 -5.89 -0.82
CA LEU A 64 8.11 -6.11 0.39
C LEU A 64 6.70 -6.62 0.09
N ILE A 65 5.90 -5.85 -0.66
CA ILE A 65 4.53 -6.25 -0.99
C ILE A 65 4.54 -7.54 -1.81
N PRO A 66 5.31 -7.67 -2.90
CA PRO A 66 5.36 -8.91 -3.67
C PRO A 66 5.69 -10.17 -2.87
N ILE A 67 6.64 -10.11 -1.93
CA ILE A 67 7.01 -11.24 -1.07
C ILE A 67 5.86 -11.61 -0.15
N PHE A 68 5.22 -10.62 0.48
CA PHE A 68 4.07 -10.87 1.34
C PHE A 68 2.84 -11.37 0.57
N VAL A 69 2.68 -11.01 -0.72
CA VAL A 69 1.68 -11.64 -1.61
C VAL A 69 1.93 -13.14 -1.74
N LEU A 70 3.18 -13.55 -1.96
CA LEU A 70 3.52 -14.97 -2.03
C LEU A 70 3.32 -15.70 -0.69
N LEU A 71 3.70 -15.05 0.42
CA LEU A 71 3.46 -15.60 1.76
C LEU A 71 1.97 -15.72 2.10
N GLY A 72 1.17 -14.75 1.69
CA GLY A 72 -0.29 -14.80 1.82
C GLY A 72 -0.89 -15.94 0.99
N TRP A 73 -0.38 -16.13 -0.23
CA TRP A 73 -0.82 -17.20 -1.11
C TRP A 73 -0.58 -18.58 -0.49
N SER A 74 0.56 -18.82 0.16
CA SER A 74 0.81 -20.10 0.82
C SER A 74 -0.04 -20.33 2.07
N SER A 75 -0.68 -19.29 2.61
CA SER A 75 -1.51 -19.35 3.82
C SER A 75 -2.98 -19.73 3.54
N ARG A 76 -3.65 -20.24 4.59
CA ARG A 76 -5.11 -20.49 4.64
C ARG A 76 -5.81 -19.61 5.68
N ALA A 77 -5.16 -18.54 6.11
CA ALA A 77 -5.67 -17.67 7.16
C ALA A 77 -7.02 -17.03 6.78
N ASN A 78 -7.87 -16.77 7.77
CA ASN A 78 -9.06 -15.93 7.59
C ASN A 78 -8.67 -14.45 7.72
N ILE A 79 -8.24 -13.84 6.62
CA ILE A 79 -7.77 -12.45 6.63
C ILE A 79 -8.86 -11.46 7.07
N ALA A 80 -10.12 -11.67 6.66
CA ALA A 80 -11.21 -10.77 7.04
C ALA A 80 -11.48 -10.80 8.54
N GLY A 81 -11.42 -11.98 9.16
CA GLY A 81 -11.51 -12.13 10.61
C GLY A 81 -10.33 -11.48 11.34
N ILE A 82 -9.11 -11.63 10.82
CA ILE A 82 -7.90 -11.00 11.39
C ILE A 82 -8.01 -9.47 11.31
N VAL A 83 -8.33 -8.93 10.14
CA VAL A 83 -8.47 -7.49 9.89
C VAL A 83 -9.57 -6.88 10.74
N SER A 84 -10.71 -7.57 10.88
CA SER A 84 -11.82 -7.11 11.74
C SER A 84 -11.41 -7.00 13.20
N LYS A 85 -10.67 -7.99 13.72
CA LYS A 85 -10.13 -7.95 15.09
C LYS A 85 -9.09 -6.84 15.25
N LEU A 86 -8.19 -6.70 14.29
CA LEU A 86 -7.19 -5.63 14.29
C LEU A 86 -7.84 -4.25 14.26
N LEU A 87 -8.90 -4.05 13.49
CA LEU A 87 -9.65 -2.78 13.45
C LEU A 87 -10.16 -2.38 14.83
N LEU A 88 -10.72 -3.32 15.60
CA LEU A 88 -11.20 -3.04 16.95
C LEU A 88 -10.06 -2.66 17.91
N VAL A 89 -8.94 -3.37 17.84
CA VAL A 89 -7.75 -3.07 18.65
C VAL A 89 -7.19 -1.68 18.29
N ILE A 90 -7.03 -1.39 17.00
CA ILE A 90 -6.50 -0.12 16.49
C ILE A 90 -7.44 1.04 16.85
N LEU A 91 -8.75 0.85 16.76
CA LEU A 91 -9.73 1.84 17.22
C LEU A 91 -9.63 2.09 18.73
N GLY A 92 -9.52 1.02 19.53
CA GLY A 92 -9.33 1.14 20.98
C GLY A 92 -8.08 1.94 21.33
N VAL A 93 -6.95 1.65 20.67
CA VAL A 93 -5.69 2.38 20.89
C VAL A 93 -5.77 3.82 20.39
N ALA A 94 -6.47 4.10 19.28
CA ALA A 94 -6.67 5.47 18.79
C ALA A 94 -7.51 6.31 19.78
N ILE A 95 -8.56 5.72 20.34
CA ILE A 95 -9.37 6.39 21.38
C ILE A 95 -8.53 6.62 22.64
N PHE A 96 -7.73 5.63 23.05
CA PHE A 96 -6.82 5.75 24.18
C PHE A 96 -5.78 6.86 23.98
N GLU A 97 -5.13 6.92 22.82
CA GLU A 97 -4.16 7.97 22.45
C GLU A 97 -4.77 9.37 22.57
N LEU A 98 -5.98 9.56 22.05
CA LEU A 98 -6.65 10.86 22.08
C LEU A 98 -7.19 11.24 23.46
N ALA A 99 -7.61 10.28 24.28
CA ALA A 99 -8.15 10.52 25.61
C ALA A 99 -7.07 10.62 26.70
N PHE A 100 -5.95 9.90 26.53
CA PHE A 100 -4.87 9.71 27.51
C PHE A 100 -3.51 9.92 26.84
N THR A 101 -3.33 11.10 26.24
CA THR A 101 -2.17 11.42 25.40
C THR A 101 -0.85 11.30 26.15
N ASP A 102 -0.78 11.80 27.39
CA ASP A 102 0.46 11.73 28.19
C ASP A 102 0.87 10.29 28.48
N GLN A 103 -0.10 9.43 28.80
CA GLN A 103 0.14 8.00 29.06
C GLN A 103 0.56 7.28 27.78
N TYR A 104 -0.05 7.61 26.65
CA TYR A 104 0.31 7.06 25.35
C TYR A 104 1.74 7.48 24.95
N ILE A 105 2.10 8.76 25.10
CA ILE A 105 3.45 9.26 24.83
C ILE A 105 4.47 8.55 25.74
N ALA A 106 4.16 8.40 27.03
CA ALA A 106 5.04 7.71 27.98
C ALA A 106 5.27 6.23 27.62
N PHE A 107 4.28 5.55 27.04
CA PHE A 107 4.38 4.14 26.68
C PHE A 107 5.01 3.91 25.29
N CYS A 108 4.60 4.69 24.29
CA CYS A 108 4.97 4.48 22.89
C CYS A 108 6.19 5.30 22.43
N ASP A 109 6.54 6.38 23.14
CA ASP A 109 7.57 7.36 22.79
C ASP A 109 7.70 7.61 21.27
N PRO A 110 6.67 8.22 20.64
CA PRO A 110 6.66 8.46 19.21
C PRO A 110 7.87 9.25 18.71
N LEU A 111 8.30 10.25 19.49
CA LEU A 111 9.41 11.11 19.12
C LEU A 111 10.73 10.32 19.05
N SER A 112 11.06 9.51 20.07
CA SER A 112 12.27 8.68 20.01
C SER A 112 12.23 7.65 18.89
N TYR A 113 11.06 7.12 18.55
CA TYR A 113 10.92 6.22 17.40
C TYR A 113 11.27 6.93 16.08
N TYR A 114 10.81 8.16 15.88
CA TYR A 114 11.08 8.89 14.63
C TYR A 114 12.52 9.39 14.53
N THR A 115 13.06 9.96 15.61
CA THR A 115 14.47 10.41 15.63
C THR A 115 15.45 9.28 15.38
N SER A 116 15.14 8.08 15.85
CA SER A 116 15.97 6.89 15.62
C SER A 116 15.80 6.23 14.24
N THR A 117 14.68 6.47 13.54
CA THR A 117 14.36 5.77 12.27
C THR A 117 14.39 6.65 11.03
N ARG A 118 14.32 7.99 11.16
CA ARG A 118 14.31 8.92 10.03
C ARG A 118 15.52 9.85 10.05
N SER A 119 16.37 9.73 9.04
CA SER A 119 17.60 10.52 8.89
C SER A 119 17.38 12.04 8.87
N TRP A 120 16.24 12.51 8.37
CA TRP A 120 15.92 13.94 8.27
C TRP A 120 15.41 14.56 9.58
N THR A 121 15.04 13.75 10.58
CA THR A 121 14.65 14.29 11.90
C THR A 121 15.87 14.70 12.75
N ASN A 122 17.09 14.33 12.33
CA ASN A 122 18.33 14.72 12.99
C ASN A 122 18.77 16.17 12.68
N THR A 123 18.09 16.89 11.77
CA THR A 123 18.40 18.31 11.46
C THR A 123 17.63 19.30 12.33
N GLY A 124 16.78 18.84 13.26
CA GLY A 124 15.99 19.69 14.16
C GLY A 124 14.75 20.34 13.53
N GLU A 125 14.61 20.30 12.20
CA GLU A 125 13.48 20.89 11.46
C GLU A 125 12.17 20.08 11.54
N GLY A 126 12.22 18.86 12.08
CA GLY A 126 11.11 17.90 12.13
C GLY A 126 10.56 17.58 13.51
N THR A 127 11.01 18.26 14.56
CA THR A 127 10.75 17.91 15.96
C THR A 127 10.16 19.08 16.73
N ASN A 128 8.92 18.95 17.21
CA ASN A 128 8.39 19.82 18.26
C ASN A 128 8.84 19.26 19.62
N ALA A 129 9.99 19.73 20.10
CA ALA A 129 10.60 19.26 21.35
C ALA A 129 9.70 19.45 22.58
N GLU A 130 8.73 20.37 22.53
CA GLU A 130 7.86 20.69 23.66
C GLU A 130 6.74 19.66 23.91
N ALA A 131 6.44 18.78 22.94
CA ALA A 131 5.26 17.92 23.02
C ALA A 131 5.52 16.41 22.84
N ASN A 132 6.78 15.96 22.73
CA ASN A 132 7.17 14.56 22.57
C ASN A 132 6.40 13.77 21.47
N LEU A 133 5.83 14.50 20.51
CA LEU A 133 5.14 13.98 19.33
C LEU A 133 5.86 14.46 18.08
N TYR A 134 5.92 13.61 17.06
CA TYR A 134 6.51 13.93 15.77
C TYR A 134 5.73 15.05 15.07
N LEU A 135 6.43 15.98 14.40
CA LEU A 135 5.83 17.20 13.83
C LEU A 135 4.65 16.93 12.88
N GLY A 136 4.69 15.84 12.12
CA GLY A 136 3.59 15.46 11.23
C GLY A 136 2.32 14.95 11.93
N ALA A 137 2.37 14.74 13.26
CA ALA A 137 1.18 14.52 14.09
C ALA A 137 0.39 15.82 14.33
N TYR A 138 1.02 16.98 14.14
CA TYR A 138 0.36 18.28 14.23
C TYR A 138 -0.05 18.78 12.85
N ARG A 139 -1.13 19.56 12.82
CA ARG A 139 -1.51 20.34 11.66
C ARG A 139 -1.59 21.82 12.01
N ILE A 140 -1.07 22.64 11.10
CA ILE A 140 -1.27 24.08 11.13
C ILE A 140 -2.78 24.34 10.99
N GLY A 141 -3.39 24.92 12.03
CA GLY A 141 -4.85 25.17 12.11
C GLY A 141 -5.66 24.16 12.93
N GLY A 142 -5.02 23.18 13.58
CA GLY A 142 -5.70 22.16 14.39
C GLY A 142 -6.27 21.00 13.57
N THR A 143 -6.73 19.95 14.25
CA THR A 143 -7.43 18.84 13.60
C THR A 143 -8.90 19.20 13.34
N LEU A 144 -9.53 18.53 12.36
CA LEU A 144 -10.94 18.77 12.00
C LEU A 144 -11.92 18.61 13.19
N PHE A 145 -11.53 17.89 14.25
CA PHE A 145 -12.35 17.61 15.44
C PHE A 145 -11.85 18.32 16.70
N GLY A 146 -10.93 19.29 16.57
CA GLY A 146 -10.42 20.04 17.72
C GLY A 146 -9.52 19.24 18.66
N ALA A 147 -9.12 18.02 18.30
CA ALA A 147 -8.08 17.28 19.02
C ALA A 147 -6.73 18.00 18.87
N SER A 148 -5.91 17.92 19.93
CA SER A 148 -4.59 18.55 20.01
C SER A 148 -3.61 18.04 18.95
N HIS A 149 -3.77 16.79 18.52
CA HIS A 149 -2.95 16.13 17.51
C HIS A 149 -3.76 15.05 16.76
N ARG A 150 -3.18 14.55 15.66
CA ARG A 150 -3.75 13.51 14.81
C ARG A 150 -3.44 12.13 15.40
N ALA A 151 -4.41 11.22 15.41
CA ALA A 151 -4.20 9.87 15.92
C ALA A 151 -3.27 9.06 15.00
N GLY A 152 -2.24 8.44 15.56
CA GLY A 152 -1.39 7.44 14.90
C GLY A 152 -1.75 6.00 15.29
N SER A 153 -2.38 5.80 16.44
CA SER A 153 -2.68 4.52 17.07
C SER A 153 -1.42 3.63 17.12
N ILE A 154 -1.57 2.30 17.06
CA ILE A 154 -0.47 1.32 17.04
C ILE A 154 0.59 1.64 15.96
N PHE A 155 0.21 2.35 14.91
CA PHE A 155 1.15 2.71 13.85
C PHE A 155 2.10 3.83 14.23
N ILE A 156 1.81 4.61 15.28
CA ILE A 156 2.54 5.81 15.71
C ILE A 156 2.45 6.96 14.67
N GLU A 157 2.21 6.63 13.40
CA GLU A 157 2.06 7.53 12.26
C GLU A 157 0.59 7.70 11.85
N PRO A 158 0.06 8.93 11.82
CA PRO A 158 -1.28 9.16 11.30
C PRO A 158 -1.45 8.73 9.84
N LEU A 159 -0.41 8.93 9.01
CA LEU A 159 -0.46 8.54 7.59
C LEU A 159 -0.59 7.01 7.43
N SER A 160 0.16 6.24 8.21
CA SER A 160 0.08 4.77 8.19
C SER A 160 -1.27 4.25 8.71
N LEU A 161 -1.85 4.90 9.73
CA LEU A 161 -3.20 4.58 10.20
C LEU A 161 -4.24 4.78 9.09
N GLY A 162 -4.18 5.91 8.38
CA GLY A 162 -5.03 6.17 7.23
C GLY A 162 -4.88 5.11 6.14
N TYR A 163 -3.65 4.75 5.77
CA TYR A 163 -3.40 3.71 4.77
C TYR A 163 -3.93 2.34 5.19
N PHE A 164 -3.70 1.93 6.44
CA PHE A 164 -4.28 0.70 6.97
C PHE A 164 -5.81 0.70 6.89
N ALA A 165 -6.47 1.81 7.25
CA ALA A 165 -7.92 1.93 7.15
C ALA A 165 -8.41 1.72 5.70
N THR A 166 -7.71 2.30 4.71
CA THR A 166 -8.06 2.06 3.30
C THR A 166 -7.86 0.60 2.90
N ILE A 167 -6.76 -0.04 3.31
CA ILE A 167 -6.49 -1.47 3.06
C ILE A 167 -7.61 -2.34 3.66
N ALA A 168 -8.05 -2.02 4.87
CA ALA A 168 -9.12 -2.75 5.54
C ALA A 168 -10.48 -2.59 4.82
N VAL A 169 -10.77 -1.42 4.23
CA VAL A 169 -11.93 -1.23 3.34
C VAL A 169 -11.83 -2.12 2.11
N ILE A 170 -10.66 -2.15 1.45
CA ILE A 170 -10.42 -3.00 0.27
C ILE A 170 -10.68 -4.47 0.61
N PHE A 171 -10.17 -4.97 1.73
CA PHE A 171 -10.37 -6.35 2.16
C PHE A 171 -11.83 -6.63 2.52
N THR A 172 -12.49 -5.73 3.25
CA THR A 172 -13.91 -5.87 3.60
C THR A 172 -14.80 -5.94 2.35
N LEU A 173 -14.53 -5.10 1.36
CA LEU A 173 -15.28 -5.10 0.10
C LEU A 173 -14.98 -6.34 -0.76
N SER A 174 -13.72 -6.78 -0.76
CA SER A 174 -13.25 -7.96 -1.52
C SER A 174 -13.71 -9.30 -0.92
N ASP A 175 -14.02 -9.34 0.37
CA ASP A 175 -14.50 -10.56 1.01
C ASP A 175 -15.91 -10.91 0.53
N ALA A 176 -16.02 -11.98 -0.27
CA ALA A 176 -17.29 -12.48 -0.78
C ALA A 176 -18.11 -13.23 0.27
N SER A 177 -17.49 -13.70 1.36
CA SER A 177 -18.17 -14.45 2.41
C SER A 177 -19.01 -13.56 3.35
N LEU A 178 -18.69 -12.26 3.40
CA LEU A 178 -19.39 -11.29 4.23
C LEU A 178 -20.65 -10.74 3.54
N PRO A 179 -21.85 -10.85 4.16
CA PRO A 179 -23.05 -10.16 3.69
C PRO A 179 -22.87 -8.64 3.66
N ALA A 180 -23.50 -7.95 2.70
CA ALA A 180 -23.39 -6.50 2.53
C ALA A 180 -23.68 -5.71 3.82
N ALA A 181 -24.70 -6.11 4.59
CA ALA A 181 -25.05 -5.48 5.86
C ALA A 181 -23.91 -5.57 6.90
N LYS A 182 -23.16 -6.68 6.92
CA LYS A 182 -22.04 -6.88 7.86
C LYS A 182 -20.77 -6.13 7.44
N LYS A 183 -20.69 -5.64 6.20
CA LYS A 183 -19.59 -4.80 5.70
C LYS A 183 -19.66 -3.35 6.19
N VAL A 184 -20.86 -2.89 6.57
CA VAL A 184 -21.09 -1.48 6.94
C VAL A 184 -20.27 -1.08 8.16
N LEU A 185 -20.32 -1.86 9.24
CA LEU A 185 -19.63 -1.51 10.49
C LEU A 185 -18.10 -1.41 10.33
N PRO A 186 -17.39 -2.39 9.73
CA PRO A 186 -15.96 -2.24 9.46
C PRO A 186 -15.61 -1.03 8.60
N ILE A 187 -16.42 -0.72 7.58
CA ILE A 187 -16.20 0.45 6.71
C ILE A 187 -16.36 1.74 7.51
N LEU A 188 -17.39 1.85 8.35
CA LEU A 188 -17.58 3.02 9.21
C LEU A 188 -16.42 3.20 10.20
N ILE A 189 -15.91 2.12 10.79
CA ILE A 189 -14.72 2.16 11.64
C ILE A 189 -13.50 2.67 10.85
N CYS A 190 -13.30 2.18 9.62
CA CYS A 190 -12.18 2.64 8.78
C CYS A 190 -12.28 4.14 8.44
N LEU A 191 -13.49 4.61 8.08
CA LEU A 191 -13.72 6.03 7.84
C LEU A 191 -13.45 6.85 9.10
N LEU A 192 -13.95 6.41 10.26
CA LEU A 192 -13.67 7.05 11.54
C LEU A 192 -12.17 7.09 11.84
N LEU A 193 -11.42 6.00 11.63
CA LEU A 193 -9.97 5.99 11.81
C LEU A 193 -9.25 6.97 10.87
N GLY A 194 -9.66 7.02 9.60
CA GLY A 194 -9.10 7.97 8.62
C GLY A 194 -9.36 9.43 9.01
N ILE A 195 -10.54 9.69 9.58
CA ILE A 195 -10.99 10.96 10.12
C ILE A 195 -10.17 11.35 11.38
N LEU A 196 -10.01 10.44 12.35
CA LEU A 196 -9.19 10.66 13.56
C LEU A 196 -7.70 10.86 13.23
N ALA A 197 -7.20 10.18 12.21
CA ALA A 197 -5.86 10.39 11.68
C ALA A 197 -5.72 11.68 10.85
N ASP A 198 -6.81 12.40 10.60
CA ASP A 198 -6.92 13.55 9.71
C ASP A 198 -6.23 13.33 8.34
N THR A 199 -6.43 12.13 7.79
CA THR A 199 -5.85 11.70 6.51
C THR A 199 -6.89 11.88 5.41
N ARG A 200 -7.00 13.10 4.87
CA ARG A 200 -7.95 13.46 3.81
C ARG A 200 -7.92 12.48 2.62
N LEU A 201 -6.72 12.08 2.19
CA LEU A 201 -6.54 11.09 1.13
C LEU A 201 -7.17 9.75 1.48
N SER A 202 -6.93 9.21 2.69
CA SER A 202 -7.49 7.91 3.09
C SER A 202 -9.01 7.95 3.12
N VAL A 203 -9.60 9.02 3.68
CA VAL A 203 -11.06 9.18 3.74
C VAL A 203 -11.64 9.31 2.34
N ALA A 204 -11.06 10.16 1.49
CA ALA A 204 -11.49 10.36 0.11
C ALA A 204 -11.37 9.07 -0.71
N LEU A 205 -10.24 8.38 -0.61
CA LEU A 205 -9.97 7.14 -1.33
C LEU A 205 -10.87 6.00 -0.84
N SER A 206 -11.02 5.82 0.47
CA SER A 206 -11.93 4.82 1.04
C SER A 206 -13.37 5.05 0.59
N THR A 207 -13.82 6.31 0.61
CA THR A 207 -15.16 6.70 0.11
C THR A 207 -15.30 6.42 -1.38
N ALA A 208 -14.30 6.82 -2.18
CA ALA A 208 -14.29 6.57 -3.63
C ALA A 208 -14.30 5.08 -3.97
N LEU A 209 -13.62 4.23 -3.19
CA LEU A 209 -13.62 2.77 -3.37
C LEU A 209 -14.97 2.15 -3.01
N VAL A 210 -15.64 2.64 -1.96
CA VAL A 210 -16.99 2.17 -1.58
C VAL A 210 -18.00 2.58 -2.65
N LEU A 211 -18.01 3.84 -3.08
CA LEU A 211 -18.91 4.33 -4.13
C LEU A 211 -18.60 3.72 -5.51
N GLY A 212 -17.31 3.50 -5.79
CA GLY A 212 -16.81 2.92 -7.03
C GLY A 212 -16.88 1.39 -7.09
N TYR A 213 -17.21 0.72 -5.98
CA TYR A 213 -17.33 -0.75 -5.90
C TYR A 213 -18.09 -1.40 -7.08
N PRO A 214 -19.32 -0.95 -7.45
CA PRO A 214 -20.06 -1.57 -8.54
C PRO A 214 -19.38 -1.42 -9.91
N LEU A 215 -18.62 -0.34 -10.12
CA LEU A 215 -17.89 -0.09 -11.37
C LEU A 215 -16.59 -0.90 -11.41
N LEU A 216 -15.79 -0.84 -10.34
CA LEU A 216 -14.49 -1.49 -10.26
C LEU A 216 -14.60 -3.02 -10.35
N ARG A 217 -15.67 -3.61 -9.80
CA ARG A 217 -15.90 -5.07 -9.90
C ARG A 217 -16.15 -5.54 -11.33
N ARG A 218 -16.62 -4.67 -12.23
CA ARG A 218 -16.88 -5.00 -13.64
C ARG A 218 -15.64 -4.92 -14.51
N ILE A 219 -14.54 -4.36 -14.02
CA ILE A 219 -13.29 -4.26 -14.78
C ILE A 219 -12.72 -5.68 -14.95
N PRO A 220 -12.51 -6.17 -16.18
CA PRO A 220 -11.90 -7.48 -16.38
C PRO A 220 -10.43 -7.43 -15.94
N LEU A 221 -9.89 -8.55 -15.45
CA LEU A 221 -8.53 -8.60 -14.90
C LEU A 221 -7.46 -8.14 -15.92
N GLY A 222 -7.66 -8.41 -17.22
CA GLY A 222 -6.77 -7.91 -18.26
C GLY A 222 -6.74 -6.38 -18.38
N ALA A 223 -7.87 -5.70 -18.13
CA ALA A 223 -7.93 -4.24 -18.13
C ALA A 223 -7.31 -3.64 -16.85
N VAL A 224 -7.35 -4.36 -15.73
CA VAL A 224 -6.64 -3.95 -14.50
C VAL A 224 -5.14 -3.79 -14.77
N SER A 225 -4.54 -4.64 -15.60
CA SER A 225 -3.13 -4.52 -15.94
C SER A 225 -2.77 -3.22 -16.68
N VAL A 226 -3.72 -2.60 -17.37
CA VAL A 226 -3.48 -1.33 -18.07
C VAL A 226 -3.86 -0.13 -17.19
N LEU A 227 -4.58 -0.34 -16.08
CA LEU A 227 -5.15 0.69 -15.21
C LEU A 227 -4.17 1.78 -14.72
N PRO A 228 -2.88 1.51 -14.45
CA PRO A 228 -1.99 2.59 -14.04
C PRO A 228 -1.75 3.63 -15.15
N ILE A 229 -1.96 3.29 -16.44
CA ILE A 229 -1.81 4.23 -17.56
C ILE A 229 -2.85 5.35 -17.49
N PRO A 230 -4.18 5.08 -17.50
CA PRO A 230 -5.17 6.13 -17.38
C PRO A 230 -5.08 6.86 -16.03
N LEU A 231 -4.65 6.21 -14.95
CA LEU A 231 -4.40 6.90 -13.67
C LEU A 231 -3.24 7.90 -13.78
N PHE A 232 -2.16 7.52 -14.46
CA PHE A 232 -1.02 8.40 -14.73
C PHE A 232 -1.41 9.58 -15.61
N VAL A 233 -2.17 9.33 -16.69
CA VAL A 233 -2.69 10.37 -17.58
C VAL A 233 -3.65 11.30 -16.82
N LEU A 234 -4.56 10.75 -16.02
CA LEU A 234 -5.50 11.54 -15.22
C LEU A 234 -4.74 12.46 -14.25
N GLY A 235 -3.75 11.93 -13.52
CA GLY A 235 -2.94 12.76 -12.62
C GLY A 235 -2.18 13.86 -13.36
N ALA A 236 -1.66 13.59 -14.57
CA ALA A 236 -1.01 14.60 -15.40
C ALA A 236 -1.99 15.68 -15.90
N LEU A 237 -3.20 15.30 -16.29
CA LEU A 237 -4.26 16.24 -16.70
C LEU A 237 -4.71 17.12 -15.53
N VAL A 238 -4.86 16.53 -14.35
CA VAL A 238 -5.18 17.23 -13.11
C VAL A 238 -4.07 18.20 -12.74
N TYR A 239 -2.79 17.80 -12.89
CA TYR A 239 -1.63 18.67 -12.70
C TYR A 239 -1.59 19.83 -13.71
N ALA A 240 -1.86 19.59 -14.99
CA ALA A 240 -1.93 20.65 -16.00
C ALA A 240 -3.00 21.72 -15.68
N ASN A 241 -3.99 21.35 -14.87
CA ASN A 241 -5.03 22.22 -14.36
C ASN A 241 -4.87 22.53 -12.86
N ALA A 242 -3.67 22.34 -12.28
CA ALA A 242 -3.42 22.44 -10.84
C ALA A 242 -3.72 23.83 -10.26
N GLY A 243 -3.72 24.88 -11.08
CA GLY A 243 -4.19 26.22 -10.68
C GLY A 243 -5.64 26.25 -10.19
N LEU A 244 -6.44 25.21 -10.49
CA LEU A 244 -7.83 25.03 -10.03
C LEU A 244 -7.93 24.20 -8.74
N ILE A 245 -6.85 23.56 -8.29
CA ILE A 245 -6.84 22.62 -7.17
C ILE A 245 -5.94 23.19 -6.07
N GLY A 246 -6.54 24.01 -5.20
CA GLY A 246 -5.88 24.50 -4.00
C GLY A 246 -5.68 23.40 -2.94
N GLY A 247 -4.70 23.58 -2.06
CA GLY A 247 -4.47 22.74 -0.88
C GLY A 247 -3.44 21.61 -1.07
N ASP A 248 -3.42 20.68 -0.11
CA ASP A 248 -2.39 19.64 0.04
C ASP A 248 -2.29 18.71 -1.19
N LEU A 249 -3.43 18.33 -1.79
CA LEU A 249 -3.45 17.51 -3.02
C LEU A 249 -2.79 18.24 -4.20
N GLY A 250 -3.09 19.53 -4.39
CA GLY A 250 -2.49 20.35 -5.45
C GLY A 250 -0.98 20.49 -5.29
N GLY A 251 -0.52 20.72 -4.05
CA GLY A 251 0.92 20.80 -3.74
C GLY A 251 1.66 19.48 -3.98
N ARG A 252 1.09 18.34 -3.56
CA ARG A 252 1.69 17.00 -3.75
C ARG A 252 1.72 16.57 -5.21
N LEU A 253 0.68 16.91 -5.97
CA LEU A 253 0.66 16.74 -7.42
C LEU A 253 1.71 17.63 -8.09
N ALA A 254 1.85 18.87 -7.65
CA ALA A 254 2.85 19.79 -8.20
C ALA A 254 4.27 19.30 -7.97
N TRP A 255 4.60 18.74 -6.80
CA TRP A 255 5.91 18.13 -6.55
C TRP A 255 6.12 16.89 -7.44
N THR A 256 5.15 15.96 -7.44
CA THR A 256 5.29 14.70 -8.18
C THR A 256 5.37 14.93 -9.69
N TYR A 257 4.41 15.64 -10.26
CA TYR A 257 4.34 15.85 -11.71
C TYR A 257 5.23 17.00 -12.20
N GLY A 258 5.58 17.96 -11.33
CA GLY A 258 6.59 18.97 -11.65
C GLY A 258 7.95 18.35 -11.89
N ASP A 259 8.39 17.47 -10.98
CA ASP A 259 9.65 16.74 -11.14
C ASP A 259 9.63 15.84 -12.39
N LEU A 260 8.52 15.13 -12.64
CA LEU A 260 8.37 14.29 -13.83
C LEU A 260 8.35 15.10 -15.13
N ALA A 261 7.74 16.29 -15.14
CA ALA A 261 7.70 17.15 -16.32
C ALA A 261 9.06 17.78 -16.65
N ALA A 262 9.89 18.02 -15.63
CA ALA A 262 11.26 18.51 -15.80
C ALA A 262 12.26 17.41 -16.20
N THR A 263 11.85 16.14 -16.13
CA THR A 263 12.71 14.98 -16.39
C THR A 263 12.78 14.66 -17.89
N GLY A 264 13.99 14.39 -18.40
CA GLY A 264 14.19 13.96 -19.78
C GLY A 264 13.72 12.51 -20.03
N PRO A 265 13.40 12.13 -21.28
CA PRO A 265 12.87 10.79 -21.58
C PRO A 265 13.78 9.65 -21.13
N ALA A 266 15.10 9.80 -21.28
CA ALA A 266 16.06 8.78 -20.86
C ALA A 266 15.97 8.49 -19.35
N GLN A 267 15.89 9.53 -18.52
CA GLN A 267 15.76 9.39 -17.07
C GLN A 267 14.39 8.86 -16.66
N LEU A 268 13.33 9.18 -17.40
CA LEU A 268 12.00 8.64 -17.14
C LEU A 268 11.96 7.11 -17.36
N PHE A 269 12.62 6.60 -18.39
CA PHE A 269 12.63 5.17 -18.70
C PHE A 269 13.69 4.37 -17.96
N LEU A 270 14.88 4.93 -17.72
CA LEU A 270 16.00 4.25 -17.07
C LEU A 270 16.14 4.58 -15.58
N GLY A 271 15.46 5.62 -15.09
CA GLY A 271 15.58 6.14 -13.73
C GLY A 271 16.62 7.26 -13.60
N GLY A 272 17.00 7.57 -12.36
CA GLY A 272 17.95 8.65 -12.07
C GLY A 272 17.36 10.05 -12.15
N ILE A 273 16.09 10.21 -11.74
CA ILE A 273 15.46 11.53 -11.63
C ILE A 273 16.14 12.31 -10.50
N ASP A 274 16.59 13.52 -10.82
CA ASP A 274 17.14 14.45 -9.84
C ASP A 274 15.98 15.22 -9.18
N ALA A 275 15.42 14.63 -8.13
CA ALA A 275 14.29 15.19 -7.40
C ALA A 275 14.69 15.59 -5.99
N THR A 276 14.31 16.82 -5.60
CA THR A 276 14.62 17.39 -4.28
C THR A 276 13.74 16.80 -3.17
N ASN A 277 12.56 16.25 -3.52
CA ASN A 277 11.56 15.75 -2.56
C ASN A 277 11.27 14.24 -2.71
N LEU A 278 12.28 13.42 -3.00
CA LEU A 278 12.15 11.96 -3.19
C LEU A 278 11.47 11.23 -2.01
N GLY A 279 11.59 11.75 -0.79
CA GLY A 279 10.93 11.19 0.40
C GLY A 279 9.41 11.35 0.39
N ASP A 280 8.93 12.41 -0.25
CA ASP A 280 7.53 12.88 -0.22
C ASP A 280 6.76 12.58 -1.52
N ALA A 281 7.47 12.18 -2.59
CA ALA A 281 6.91 11.76 -3.88
C ALA A 281 7.25 10.29 -4.17
N GLY A 282 6.41 9.37 -3.68
CA GLY A 282 6.61 7.92 -3.82
C GLY A 282 6.68 7.44 -5.28
N LEU A 283 5.93 8.07 -6.19
CA LEU A 283 5.93 7.75 -7.62
C LEU A 283 7.26 8.15 -8.28
N VAL A 284 7.76 9.35 -7.99
CA VAL A 284 9.08 9.82 -8.47
C VAL A 284 10.17 8.90 -7.94
N ASN A 285 10.09 8.53 -6.66
CA ASN A 285 11.03 7.60 -6.05
C ASN A 285 11.02 6.21 -6.73
N LEU A 286 9.85 5.66 -7.04
CA LEU A 286 9.75 4.41 -7.81
C LEU A 286 10.42 4.54 -9.19
N ILE A 287 10.07 5.58 -9.94
CA ILE A 287 10.60 5.79 -11.29
C ILE A 287 12.12 6.03 -11.25
N THR A 288 12.62 6.73 -10.23
CA THR A 288 14.05 6.99 -10.05
C THR A 288 14.88 5.70 -9.96
N HIS A 289 14.33 4.64 -9.35
CA HIS A 289 15.08 3.41 -9.07
C HIS A 289 14.80 2.26 -10.03
N VAL A 290 13.65 2.23 -10.71
CA VAL A 290 13.28 1.13 -11.62
C VAL A 290 12.79 1.60 -12.99
N GLY A 291 12.79 2.91 -13.22
CA GLY A 291 12.23 3.51 -14.43
C GLY A 291 10.70 3.41 -14.49
N LEU A 292 10.12 4.05 -15.50
CA LEU A 292 8.68 4.06 -15.71
C LEU A 292 8.13 2.63 -15.94
N ILE A 293 8.82 1.82 -16.76
CA ILE A 293 8.40 0.43 -17.03
C ILE A 293 8.45 -0.41 -15.76
N GLY A 294 9.51 -0.27 -14.95
CA GLY A 294 9.62 -0.98 -13.68
C GLY A 294 8.53 -0.57 -12.69
N CYS A 295 8.14 0.70 -12.69
CA CYS A 295 7.01 1.19 -11.90
C CYS A 295 5.68 0.49 -12.27
N PHE A 296 5.39 0.33 -13.57
CA PHE A 296 4.22 -0.44 -14.02
C PHE A 296 4.28 -1.91 -13.61
N ILE A 297 5.44 -2.56 -13.76
CA ILE A 297 5.64 -3.94 -13.34
C ILE A 297 5.45 -4.10 -11.83
N PHE A 298 5.98 -3.16 -11.04
CA PHE A 298 5.79 -3.12 -9.61
C PHE A 298 4.29 -3.06 -9.26
N PHE A 299 3.51 -2.19 -9.89
CA PHE A 299 2.07 -2.13 -9.66
C PHE A 299 1.35 -3.44 -10.01
N GLN A 300 1.75 -4.16 -11.07
CA GLN A 300 1.19 -5.48 -11.40
C GLN A 300 1.45 -6.52 -10.32
N LEU A 301 2.68 -6.56 -9.79
CA LEU A 301 3.08 -7.49 -8.76
C LEU A 301 2.39 -7.15 -7.44
N ALA A 302 2.48 -5.89 -7.01
CA ALA A 302 1.99 -5.41 -5.73
C ALA A 302 0.46 -5.40 -5.62
N SER A 303 -0.27 -5.30 -6.73
CA SER A 303 -1.74 -5.45 -6.75
C SER A 303 -2.22 -6.90 -6.79
N GLY A 304 -1.32 -7.86 -7.02
CA GLY A 304 -1.66 -9.26 -7.27
C GLY A 304 -2.25 -9.52 -8.65
N ALA A 305 -2.35 -8.53 -9.55
CA ALA A 305 -2.87 -8.71 -10.91
C ALA A 305 -2.05 -9.75 -11.70
N ALA A 306 -0.74 -9.79 -11.46
CA ALA A 306 0.17 -10.76 -12.06
C ALA A 306 -0.08 -12.22 -11.66
N LEU A 307 -0.81 -12.48 -10.56
CA LEU A 307 -1.20 -13.85 -10.18
C LEU A 307 -2.20 -14.45 -11.17
N ARG A 308 -2.97 -13.61 -11.88
CA ARG A 308 -4.06 -14.01 -12.78
C ARG A 308 -5.12 -14.89 -12.12
N ALA A 309 -5.34 -14.69 -10.81
CA ALA A 309 -6.36 -15.42 -10.08
C ALA A 309 -7.77 -14.99 -10.55
N PRO A 310 -8.65 -15.95 -10.92
CA PRO A 310 -10.05 -15.66 -11.14
C PRO A 310 -10.71 -15.04 -9.90
N ALA A 311 -11.74 -14.21 -10.10
CA ALA A 311 -12.52 -13.55 -9.05
C ALA A 311 -11.79 -12.47 -8.20
N THR A 312 -10.58 -12.04 -8.56
CA THR A 312 -9.85 -10.97 -7.84
C THR A 312 -9.86 -9.61 -8.53
N SER A 313 -10.65 -9.43 -9.60
CA SER A 313 -10.59 -8.21 -10.41
C SER A 313 -10.82 -6.93 -9.61
N PHE A 314 -11.83 -6.91 -8.75
CA PHE A 314 -12.09 -5.78 -7.84
C PHE A 314 -10.91 -5.54 -6.90
N LEU A 315 -10.41 -6.60 -6.25
CA LEU A 315 -9.28 -6.51 -5.32
C LEU A 315 -8.06 -5.90 -6.01
N CYS A 316 -7.66 -6.45 -7.15
CA CYS A 316 -6.51 -5.96 -7.91
C CYS A 316 -6.72 -4.51 -8.37
N ALA A 317 -7.90 -4.15 -8.89
CA ALA A 317 -8.20 -2.79 -9.31
C ALA A 317 -8.15 -1.80 -8.13
N ALA A 318 -8.78 -2.14 -7.00
CA ALA A 318 -8.82 -1.30 -5.81
C ALA A 318 -7.42 -1.10 -5.21
N VAL A 319 -6.61 -2.16 -5.16
CA VAL A 319 -5.21 -2.05 -4.72
C VAL A 319 -4.39 -1.23 -5.70
N MET A 320 -4.60 -1.37 -7.01
CA MET A 320 -3.90 -0.56 -8.01
C MET A 320 -4.18 0.94 -7.82
N VAL A 321 -5.45 1.31 -7.63
CA VAL A 321 -5.85 2.68 -7.35
C VAL A 321 -5.23 3.15 -6.04
N TYR A 322 -5.25 2.32 -4.99
CA TYR A 322 -4.62 2.64 -3.71
C TYR A 322 -3.12 2.88 -3.81
N LEU A 323 -2.38 1.98 -4.47
CA LEU A 323 -0.93 2.09 -4.62
C LEU A 323 -0.57 3.31 -5.48
N PHE A 324 -1.32 3.55 -6.55
CA PHE A 324 -1.09 4.70 -7.41
C PHE A 324 -1.36 6.00 -6.65
N MET A 325 -2.55 6.16 -6.06
CA MET A 325 -2.91 7.36 -5.30
C MET A 325 -2.00 7.57 -4.09
N GLY A 326 -1.64 6.50 -3.37
CA GLY A 326 -0.69 6.56 -2.27
C GLY A 326 0.69 7.05 -2.73
N SER A 327 1.13 6.64 -3.92
CA SER A 327 2.45 7.00 -4.45
C SER A 327 2.61 8.47 -4.77
N LEU A 328 1.50 9.18 -5.01
CA LEU A 328 1.51 10.64 -5.16
C LEU A 328 1.78 11.38 -3.84
N PHE A 329 1.61 10.72 -2.69
CA PHE A 329 1.69 11.34 -1.36
C PHE A 329 2.83 10.80 -0.49
N GLY A 330 3.66 9.90 -1.02
CA GLY A 330 4.90 9.45 -0.39
C GLY A 330 5.08 7.93 -0.36
N GLY A 331 6.14 7.50 0.31
CA GLY A 331 6.55 6.09 0.37
C GLY A 331 5.89 5.24 1.47
N ALA A 332 5.04 5.82 2.34
CA ALA A 332 4.54 5.13 3.53
C ALA A 332 3.68 3.89 3.22
N MET A 333 3.08 3.81 2.03
CA MET A 333 2.35 2.63 1.54
C MET A 333 3.27 1.40 1.39
N LEU A 334 4.57 1.61 1.14
CA LEU A 334 5.61 0.59 1.01
C LEU A 334 6.30 0.28 2.35
N SER A 335 5.75 0.76 3.46
CA SER A 335 6.28 0.43 4.80
C SER A 335 5.93 -1.00 5.19
N LEU A 336 6.72 -1.59 6.09
CA LEU A 336 6.41 -2.91 6.67
C LEU A 336 5.02 -2.95 7.29
N LYS A 337 4.64 -1.87 7.99
CA LYS A 337 3.40 -1.74 8.76
C LYS A 337 2.15 -1.93 7.89
N THR A 338 2.15 -1.36 6.70
CA THR A 338 0.99 -1.39 5.78
C THR A 338 1.18 -2.33 4.60
N GLY A 339 2.38 -2.34 4.02
CA GLY A 339 2.72 -3.13 2.84
C GLY A 339 2.71 -4.63 3.10
N ALA A 340 3.15 -5.08 4.28
CA ALA A 340 3.10 -6.50 4.63
C ALA A 340 1.67 -7.01 4.77
N ILE A 341 0.81 -6.27 5.49
CA ILE A 341 -0.61 -6.61 5.67
C ILE A 341 -1.32 -6.61 4.31
N LEU A 342 -1.05 -5.61 3.48
CA LEU A 342 -1.59 -5.52 2.12
C LEU A 342 -1.20 -6.74 1.29
N GLY A 343 0.10 -7.02 1.17
CA GLY A 343 0.60 -8.15 0.38
C GLY A 343 0.01 -9.47 0.87
N PHE A 344 0.09 -9.73 2.19
CA PHE A 344 -0.41 -10.97 2.78
C PHE A 344 -1.92 -11.17 2.52
N GLY A 345 -2.72 -10.12 2.68
CA GLY A 345 -4.15 -10.22 2.44
C GLY A 345 -4.50 -10.42 0.97
N ILE A 346 -3.77 -9.80 0.04
CA ILE A 346 -3.94 -10.06 -1.40
C ILE A 346 -3.69 -11.54 -1.71
N GLY A 347 -2.58 -12.09 -1.21
CA GLY A 347 -2.23 -13.49 -1.44
C GLY A 347 -3.31 -14.46 -0.94
N VAL A 348 -3.80 -14.24 0.29
CA VAL A 348 -4.86 -15.07 0.89
C VAL A 348 -6.17 -14.98 0.10
N LEU A 349 -6.63 -13.75 -0.19
CA LEU A 349 -7.90 -13.55 -0.91
C LEU A 349 -7.83 -14.09 -2.33
N ALA A 350 -6.68 -13.94 -2.99
CA ALA A 350 -6.50 -14.45 -4.34
C ALA A 350 -6.56 -15.97 -4.38
N ARG A 351 -5.94 -16.67 -3.42
CA ARG A 351 -6.06 -18.12 -3.29
C ARG A 351 -7.48 -18.57 -3.01
N GLN A 352 -8.18 -17.90 -2.10
CA GLN A 352 -9.59 -18.20 -1.80
C GLN A 352 -10.48 -18.04 -3.05
N GLY A 353 -10.23 -17.01 -3.86
CA GLY A 353 -10.91 -16.82 -5.15
C GLY A 353 -10.69 -17.98 -6.11
N VAL A 354 -9.45 -18.46 -6.25
CA VAL A 354 -9.16 -19.65 -7.09
C VAL A 354 -9.89 -20.88 -6.56
N SER A 355 -9.79 -21.19 -5.26
CA SER A 355 -10.43 -22.36 -4.68
C SER A 355 -11.95 -22.35 -4.84
N ALA A 356 -12.59 -21.19 -4.71
CA ALA A 356 -14.03 -21.04 -4.90
C ALA A 356 -14.46 -21.32 -6.36
N VAL A 357 -13.69 -20.83 -7.34
CA VAL A 357 -13.99 -21.08 -8.76
C VAL A 357 -13.78 -22.54 -9.12
N THR A 358 -12.71 -23.18 -8.65
CA THR A 358 -12.47 -24.60 -8.88
C THR A 358 -13.60 -25.46 -8.31
N ALA A 359 -14.03 -25.18 -7.08
CA ALA A 359 -15.15 -25.91 -6.47
C ALA A 359 -16.46 -25.73 -7.25
N ALA A 360 -16.76 -24.51 -7.73
CA ALA A 360 -17.94 -24.26 -8.55
C ALA A 360 -17.92 -25.01 -9.88
N MET A 361 -16.75 -25.10 -10.53
CA MET A 361 -16.57 -25.86 -11.77
C MET A 361 -16.75 -27.37 -11.55
N GLU A 362 -16.26 -27.91 -10.43
CA GLU A 362 -16.44 -29.32 -10.07
C GLU A 362 -17.91 -29.67 -9.86
N VAL A 363 -18.67 -28.79 -9.17
CA VAL A 363 -20.11 -28.95 -8.98
C VAL A 363 -20.85 -28.93 -10.33
N ALA A 364 -20.56 -27.94 -11.18
CA ALA A 364 -21.19 -27.84 -12.50
C ALA A 364 -20.89 -29.06 -13.39
N ALA A 365 -19.65 -29.58 -13.35
CA ALA A 365 -19.27 -30.80 -14.08
C ALA A 365 -19.94 -32.07 -13.53
N ALA A 366 -20.21 -32.13 -12.22
CA ALA A 366 -20.95 -33.23 -11.61
C ALA A 366 -22.44 -33.19 -12.00
N GLU A 367 -23.03 -32.00 -12.12
CA GLU A 367 -24.41 -31.82 -12.57
C GLU A 367 -24.59 -32.18 -14.05
N SER A 368 -23.64 -31.81 -14.92
CA SER A 368 -23.71 -32.19 -16.35
C SER A 368 -23.63 -33.70 -16.55
N ARG A 369 -22.78 -34.41 -15.80
CA ARG A 369 -22.67 -35.88 -15.87
C ARG A 369 -23.97 -36.58 -15.46
N LYS A 370 -24.70 -36.05 -14.49
CA LYS A 370 -26.01 -36.60 -14.07
C LYS A 370 -27.10 -36.40 -15.12
N GLN A 371 -26.98 -35.37 -15.96
CA GLN A 371 -27.92 -35.12 -17.06
C GLN A 371 -27.66 -36.03 -18.26
N ASP A 372 -26.41 -36.42 -18.51
CA ASP A 372 -26.07 -37.36 -19.60
C ASP A 372 -26.40 -38.83 -19.26
N GLU A 373 -26.60 -39.15 -17.98
CA GLU A 373 -26.99 -40.50 -17.51
C GLU A 373 -28.52 -40.71 -17.43
N GLN A 374 -29.33 -39.67 -17.69
CA GLN A 374 -30.80 -39.72 -17.76
C GLN A 374 -31.28 -39.72 -19.21
#